data_AF-A0A8S8Y177-F1
#
_entry.id   AF-A0A8S8Y177-F1
#
_cell.length_a   1.000
_cell.length_b   1.000
_cell.length_c   1.000
_cell.angle_alpha   90.00
_cell.angle_beta   90.00
_cell.angle_gamma   90.00
#
_symmetry.space_group_name_H-M   'P 1'
#
loop_
_entity.id
_entity.type
_entity.pdbx_description
1 polymer ?
#
loop_
_entity_poly.entity_id
_entity_poly.type
_entity_poly.pdbx_seq_one_letter_code
_entity_poly.pdbx_strand_id
1 'polypeptide(L)'
;MAEHGTNLDVDDLEGTRELIVDELGTVSFPPEVLMKMGGPGRYEIARNERGEVKLVTAEKNKSMIKGKKVLASICPACNYKYIDDSQLCPECGSSRPMVSDN
;
A
#
# COMPACT_ATOMS: atom_id res chain seq x y z
N MET A 1 -21.32 -9.59 -34.82
CA MET A 1 -19.87 -9.60 -35.02
C MET A 1 -19.53 -8.25 -35.63
N ALA A 2 -18.70 -7.46 -34.94
CA ALA A 2 -18.22 -6.17 -35.42
C ALA A 2 -16.72 -6.32 -35.71
N GLU A 3 -16.31 -5.76 -36.83
CA GLU A 3 -15.07 -6.00 -37.54
C GLU A 3 -13.95 -5.08 -37.05
N HIS A 4 -12.74 -5.65 -37.05
CA HIS A 4 -11.42 -5.04 -37.31
C HIS A 4 -11.02 -3.69 -36.68
N GLY A 5 -9.96 -3.77 -35.88
CA GLY A 5 -8.70 -3.12 -36.27
C GLY A 5 -8.50 -1.68 -35.84
N THR A 6 -7.83 -1.51 -34.70
CA THR A 6 -6.74 -0.55 -34.64
C THR A 6 -5.50 -1.26 -34.11
N ASN A 7 -4.56 -1.47 -35.03
CA ASN A 7 -3.15 -1.59 -34.72
C ASN A 7 -2.80 -0.30 -33.96
N LEU A 8 -2.88 -0.37 -32.62
CA LEU A 8 -2.41 0.67 -31.75
C LEU A 8 -0.90 0.67 -31.91
N ASP A 9 -0.44 1.54 -32.78
CA ASP A 9 0.96 1.91 -32.93
C ASP A 9 1.50 2.25 -31.52
N VAL A 10 2.28 1.33 -30.97
CA VAL A 10 2.85 1.43 -29.61
C VAL A 10 4.12 2.28 -29.60
N ASP A 11 4.37 3.05 -30.65
CA ASP A 11 5.66 3.70 -30.93
C ASP A 11 5.55 5.23 -31.08
N ASP A 12 4.65 5.89 -30.34
CA ASP A 12 4.71 7.37 -30.21
C ASP A 12 3.96 7.89 -28.97
N LEU A 13 4.37 7.43 -27.77
CA LEU A 13 3.86 8.00 -26.51
C LEU A 13 5.00 8.29 -25.54
N GLU A 14 6.14 8.78 -26.04
CA GLU A 14 7.14 9.49 -25.24
C GLU A 14 6.83 11.00 -25.15
N GLY A 15 5.59 11.38 -25.44
CA GLY A 15 5.07 12.71 -25.11
C GLY A 15 5.07 12.92 -23.60
N THR A 16 5.58 14.07 -23.16
CA THR A 16 5.51 14.58 -21.79
C THR A 16 4.06 14.44 -21.29
N ARG A 17 3.78 13.46 -20.42
CA ARG A 17 2.46 13.32 -19.80
C ARG A 17 2.24 14.52 -18.88
N GLU A 18 1.24 15.33 -19.18
CA GLU A 18 0.82 16.43 -18.33
C GLU A 18 0.01 15.89 -17.14
N LEU A 19 0.33 16.35 -15.93
CA LEU A 19 -0.40 16.04 -14.71
C LEU A 19 -1.13 17.31 -14.26
N ILE A 20 -2.40 17.14 -13.89
CA ILE A 20 -3.22 18.26 -13.38
C ILE A 20 -2.98 18.39 -11.87
N VAL A 21 -2.74 19.62 -11.44
CA VAL A 21 -2.68 20.01 -10.02
C VAL A 21 -3.93 20.82 -9.72
N ASP A 22 -4.74 20.32 -8.78
CA ASP A 22 -5.94 21.02 -8.33
C ASP A 22 -5.61 22.19 -7.38
N GLU A 23 -6.58 23.08 -7.12
CA GLU A 23 -6.48 24.20 -6.17
C GLU A 23 -6.08 23.77 -4.75
N LEU A 24 -6.39 22.53 -4.36
CA LEU A 24 -5.98 21.94 -3.08
C LEU A 24 -4.55 21.35 -3.10
N GLY A 25 -3.85 21.43 -4.23
CA GLY A 25 -2.52 20.83 -4.42
C GLY A 25 -2.55 19.30 -4.62
N THR A 26 -3.72 18.75 -4.93
CA THR A 26 -3.85 17.31 -5.23
C THR A 26 -3.38 17.03 -6.65
N VAL A 27 -2.54 16.00 -6.81
CA VAL A 27 -2.08 15.52 -8.11
C VAL A 27 -2.65 14.12 -8.33
N SER A 28 -3.36 13.94 -9.45
CA SER A 28 -3.87 12.62 -9.85
C SER A 28 -2.95 12.00 -10.91
N PHE A 29 -2.50 10.79 -10.66
CA PHE A 29 -1.68 10.04 -11.59
C PHE A 29 -2.55 9.04 -12.36
N PRO A 30 -2.50 9.03 -13.70
CA PRO A 30 -3.18 8.01 -14.49
C PRO A 30 -2.61 6.61 -14.16
N PRO A 31 -3.41 5.55 -14.34
CA PRO A 31 -3.07 4.20 -13.87
C PRO A 31 -1.74 3.69 -14.45
N GLU A 32 -1.46 4.00 -15.71
CA GLU A 32 -0.21 3.66 -16.39
C GLU A 32 1.05 4.29 -15.75
N VAL A 33 0.95 5.54 -15.27
CA VAL A 33 2.07 6.24 -14.63
C VAL A 33 2.30 5.66 -13.24
N LEU A 34 1.22 5.38 -12.49
CA LEU A 34 1.32 4.67 -11.22
C LEU A 34 2.00 3.30 -11.38
N MET A 35 1.63 2.53 -12.41
CA MET A 35 2.27 1.23 -12.68
C MET A 35 3.78 1.38 -12.93
N LYS A 36 4.21 2.39 -13.70
CA LYS A 36 5.63 2.68 -13.90
C LYS A 36 6.35 3.14 -12.64
N MET A 37 5.67 3.87 -11.74
CA MET A 37 6.22 4.32 -10.46
C MET A 37 6.29 3.23 -9.38
N GLY A 38 5.79 2.02 -9.64
CA GLY A 38 5.77 0.91 -8.68
C GLY A 38 4.45 0.73 -7.93
N GLY A 39 3.38 1.37 -8.40
CA GLY A 39 2.01 1.24 -7.90
C GLY A 39 1.61 2.29 -6.87
N PRO A 40 0.45 2.13 -6.22
CA PRO A 40 0.05 3.01 -5.13
C PRO A 40 1.02 2.86 -3.95
N GLY A 41 1.36 3.97 -3.29
CA GLY A 41 2.35 3.93 -2.21
C GLY A 41 2.70 5.30 -1.66
N ARG A 42 3.73 5.32 -0.81
CA ARG A 42 4.33 6.55 -0.30
C ARG A 42 5.51 6.91 -1.18
N TYR A 43 5.56 8.18 -1.56
CA TYR A 43 6.64 8.76 -2.33
C TYR A 43 7.20 9.96 -1.56
N GLU A 44 8.51 10.12 -1.62
CA GLU A 44 9.23 11.26 -1.04
C GLU A 44 9.73 12.17 -2.16
N ILE A 45 9.89 13.45 -1.84
CA ILE A 45 10.41 14.45 -2.77
C ILE A 45 11.94 14.43 -2.69
N ALA A 46 12.58 13.77 -3.66
CA ALA A 46 14.03 13.70 -3.76
C ALA A 46 14.65 15.03 -4.25
N ARG A 47 13.91 15.81 -5.04
CA ARG A 47 14.34 17.13 -5.54
C ARG A 47 13.12 18.04 -5.74
N ASN A 48 13.26 19.31 -5.38
CA ASN A 48 12.23 20.33 -5.55
C ASN A 48 12.88 21.65 -5.97
N GLU A 49 12.69 22.02 -7.23
CA GLU A 49 13.16 23.27 -7.83
C GLU A 49 11.99 23.98 -8.53
N ARG A 50 12.21 25.21 -8.97
CA ARG A 50 11.17 25.98 -9.68
C ARG A 50 10.77 25.26 -10.96
N GLY A 51 9.58 24.64 -10.95
CA GLY A 51 9.02 23.92 -12.10
C GLY A 51 9.46 22.46 -12.22
N GLU A 52 10.25 21.92 -11.28
CA GLU A 52 10.69 20.51 -11.29
C GLU A 52 10.50 19.89 -9.90
N VAL A 53 9.81 18.74 -9.85
CA VAL A 53 9.76 17.88 -8.67
C VAL A 53 10.18 16.46 -9.06
N LYS A 54 11.12 15.89 -8.31
CA LYS A 54 11.52 14.48 -8.45
C LYS A 54 10.94 13.69 -7.30
N LEU A 55 10.05 12.76 -7.60
CA LEU A 55 9.49 11.82 -6.65
C LEU A 55 10.29 10.51 -6.69
N VAL A 56 10.58 9.95 -5.53
CA VAL A 56 11.13 8.59 -5.41
C VAL A 56 10.28 7.81 -4.41
N THR A 57 10.22 6.49 -4.57
CA THR A 57 9.52 5.65 -3.61
C THR A 57 10.14 5.87 -2.24
N ALA A 58 9.33 6.26 -1.26
CA ALA A 58 9.78 6.29 0.11
C ALA A 58 10.01 4.83 0.51
N GLU A 59 11.27 4.41 0.66
CA GLU A 59 11.59 3.06 1.10
C GLU A 59 10.73 2.73 2.31
N LYS A 60 10.11 1.55 2.30
CA LYS A 60 9.43 1.01 3.47
C LYS A 60 10.49 0.86 4.56
N ASN A 61 10.76 1.91 5.33
CA ASN A 61 11.61 1.80 6.50
C ASN A 61 10.84 0.94 7.50
N LYS A 62 11.06 -0.38 7.35
CA LYS A 62 10.48 -1.50 8.08
C LYS A 62 8.95 -1.47 8.15
N SER A 63 8.34 -2.58 7.75
CA SER A 63 7.15 -3.05 8.46
C SER A 63 7.29 -2.70 9.94
N MET A 64 6.44 -1.83 10.47
CA MET A 64 6.36 -1.44 11.89
C MET A 64 6.09 -2.64 12.83
N ILE A 65 6.17 -3.85 12.31
CA ILE A 65 6.18 -5.12 13.03
C ILE A 65 7.63 -5.60 13.06
N LYS A 66 8.51 -4.89 13.76
CA LYS A 66 9.79 -5.45 14.16
C LYS A 66 9.55 -6.20 15.49
N GLY A 67 9.11 -7.44 15.39
CA GLY A 67 8.83 -8.33 16.52
C GLY A 67 8.25 -9.63 15.99
N LYS A 68 8.62 -10.78 16.58
CA LYS A 68 7.97 -12.05 16.26
C LYS A 68 6.49 -11.90 16.63
N LYS A 69 5.59 -12.00 15.65
CA LYS A 69 4.15 -11.99 15.93
C LYS A 69 3.81 -13.30 16.63
N VAL A 70 3.34 -13.22 17.87
CA VAL A 70 2.85 -14.36 18.63
C VAL A 70 1.35 -14.22 18.84
N LEU A 71 0.65 -15.35 18.94
CA LEU A 71 -0.77 -15.33 19.30
C LEU A 71 -0.90 -14.87 20.75
N ALA A 72 -1.86 -13.97 21.04
CA ALA A 72 -2.04 -13.44 22.39
C ALA A 72 -2.20 -14.56 23.43
N SER A 73 -1.44 -14.54 24.52
CA SER A 73 -1.53 -15.56 25.58
C SER A 73 -2.84 -15.49 26.37
N ILE A 74 -3.53 -14.34 26.32
CA ILE A 74 -4.76 -14.06 27.07
C ILE A 74 -5.78 -13.41 26.13
N CYS A 75 -7.05 -13.83 26.25
CA CYS A 75 -8.15 -13.28 25.48
C CYS A 75 -8.47 -11.84 25.94
N PRO A 76 -8.44 -10.83 25.07
CA PRO A 76 -8.74 -9.45 25.46
C PRO A 76 -10.23 -9.22 25.81
N ALA A 77 -11.13 -10.12 25.39
CA ALA A 77 -12.56 -9.97 25.61
C ALA A 77 -13.03 -10.54 26.96
N CYS A 78 -12.48 -11.68 27.39
CA CYS A 78 -12.92 -12.37 28.61
C CYS A 78 -11.79 -12.75 29.57
N ASN A 79 -10.55 -12.38 29.27
CA ASN A 79 -9.35 -12.69 30.07
C ASN A 79 -9.01 -14.19 30.20
N TYR A 80 -9.59 -15.05 29.37
CA TYR A 80 -9.22 -16.46 29.28
C TYR A 80 -7.76 -16.65 28.87
N LYS A 81 -7.02 -17.50 29.58
CA LYS A 81 -5.63 -17.85 29.26
C LYS A 81 -5.61 -19.02 28.28
N TYR A 82 -5.09 -18.77 27.07
CA TYR A 82 -4.95 -19.81 26.07
C TYR A 82 -3.89 -20.83 26.48
N ILE A 83 -4.23 -22.12 26.37
CA ILE A 83 -3.34 -23.26 26.63
C ILE A 83 -2.94 -24.00 25.34
N ASP A 84 -3.53 -23.59 24.21
CA ASP A 84 -3.45 -24.22 22.90
C ASP A 84 -3.28 -23.15 21.80
N ASP A 85 -3.03 -23.56 20.56
CA ASP A 85 -2.85 -22.71 19.37
C ASP A 85 -4.16 -22.26 18.70
N SER A 86 -5.31 -22.52 19.35
CA SER A 86 -6.65 -22.11 18.90
C SER A 86 -6.72 -20.64 18.49
N GLN A 87 -7.34 -20.40 17.33
CA GLN A 87 -7.55 -19.08 16.75
C GLN A 87 -8.80 -18.36 17.29
N LEU A 88 -9.63 -19.08 18.05
CA LEU A 88 -10.85 -18.57 18.67
C LEU A 88 -10.82 -18.86 20.16
N CYS A 89 -11.35 -17.94 20.97
CA CYS A 89 -11.54 -18.15 22.39
C CYS A 89 -12.65 -19.19 22.62
N PRO A 90 -12.39 -20.29 23.34
CA PRO A 90 -13.42 -21.29 23.64
C PRO A 90 -14.51 -20.77 24.59
N GLU A 91 -14.21 -19.74 25.39
CA GLU A 91 -15.17 -19.20 26.37
C GLU A 91 -16.09 -18.12 25.80
N CYS A 92 -15.58 -17.21 24.98
CA CYS A 92 -16.35 -16.08 24.47
C CYS A 92 -16.48 -16.01 22.95
N GLY A 93 -15.90 -16.97 22.22
CA GLY A 93 -15.95 -17.01 20.75
C GLY A 93 -15.16 -15.91 20.04
N SER A 94 -14.49 -15.03 20.77
CA SER A 94 -13.70 -13.94 20.18
C SER A 94 -12.48 -14.47 19.43
N SER A 95 -12.15 -13.85 18.30
CA SER A 95 -10.94 -14.18 17.54
C SER A 95 -9.68 -13.78 18.31
N ARG A 96 -8.69 -14.67 18.31
CA ARG A 96 -7.41 -14.48 19.00
C ARG A 96 -6.51 -13.57 18.16
N PRO A 97 -6.21 -12.34 18.62
CA PRO A 97 -5.37 -11.43 17.85
C PRO A 97 -3.90 -11.86 17.89
N MET A 98 -3.17 -11.53 16.82
CA MET A 98 -1.71 -11.57 16.83
C MET A 98 -1.18 -10.30 17.49
N VAL A 99 -0.28 -10.44 18.45
CA VAL A 99 0.35 -9.34 19.17
C VAL A 99 1.87 -9.39 19.00
N SER A 100 2.52 -8.26 19.23
CA SER A 100 3.98 -8.19 19.30
C SER A 100 4.43 -8.80 20.62
N ASP A 101 5.34 -9.78 20.57
CA ASP A 101 6.11 -10.20 21.74
C ASP A 101 7.03 -9.02 22.14
N ASN A 102 6.82 -8.44 23.32
CA ASN A 102 7.55 -7.26 23.82
C ASN A 102 8.62 -7.64 24.82
#